data_AF-A0A662KM02-F1
#
_entry.id   AF-A0A662KM02-F1
#
_cell.length_a   1.000
_cell.length_b   1.000
_cell.length_c   1.000
_cell.angle_alpha   90.00
_cell.angle_beta   90.00
_cell.angle_gamma   90.00
#
_symmetry.space_group_name_H-M   'P 1'
#
loop_
_entity.id
_entity.type
_entity.pdbx_description
1 polymer ?
#
loop_
_entity_poly.entity_id
_entity_poly.type
_entity_poly.pdbx_seq_one_letter_code
_entity_poly.pdbx_strand_id
1 'polypeptide(L)'
;VFLWTFGALIIVNAFISTSEIRTFIQSNMNLVLIISALVGMIPESGPHMVFAMMYGQHLIPFSVLLTSSIVQDGHGMLPLFSYTIKDAILMKIVNLAIGLIIGFILYFAGL
;
A
#
# COMPACT_ATOMS: atom_id res chain seq x y z
N VAL A 1 9.59 15.92 -7.10
CA VAL A 1 8.34 15.13 -7.14
C VAL A 1 8.22 14.35 -8.45
N PHE A 2 8.11 15.00 -9.62
CA PHE A 2 7.92 14.30 -10.91
C PHE A 2 8.90 13.15 -11.17
N LEU A 3 10.21 13.44 -11.17
CA LEU A 3 11.24 12.44 -11.49
C LEU A 3 11.24 11.24 -10.52
N TRP A 4 10.92 11.52 -9.26
CA TRP A 4 10.81 10.50 -8.21
C TRP A 4 9.63 9.58 -8.44
N THR A 5 8.43 10.14 -8.61
CA THR A 5 7.21 9.37 -8.88
C THR A 5 7.34 8.61 -10.20
N PHE A 6 7.87 9.24 -11.24
CA PHE A 6 8.11 8.61 -12.54
C PHE A 6 9.10 7.43 -12.44
N GLY A 7 10.21 7.62 -11.73
CA GLY A 7 11.19 6.56 -11.49
C GLY A 7 10.62 5.40 -10.68
N ALA A 8 9.87 5.69 -9.61
CA ALA A 8 9.18 4.67 -8.82
C ALA A 8 8.22 3.85 -9.69
N LEU A 9 7.41 4.51 -10.53
CA LEU A 9 6.49 3.83 -11.45
C LEU A 9 7.24 2.91 -12.44
N ILE A 10 8.38 3.34 -12.98
CA ILE A 10 9.20 2.49 -13.88
C ILE A 10 9.68 1.23 -13.15
N ILE A 11 10.28 1.39 -11.97
CA ILE A 11 10.85 0.27 -11.19
C ILE A 11 9.74 -0.71 -10.83
N VAL A 12 8.63 -0.18 -10.34
CA VAL A 12 7.51 -0.99 -9.89
C VAL A 12 6.83 -1.70 -11.07
N ASN A 13 6.68 -1.04 -12.23
CA ASN A 13 6.13 -1.67 -13.42
C ASN A 13 7.05 -2.79 -13.94
N ALA A 14 8.37 -2.59 -13.92
CA ALA A 14 9.33 -3.62 -14.28
C ALA A 14 9.23 -4.85 -13.36
N PHE A 15 9.04 -4.63 -12.05
CA PHE A 15 8.87 -5.71 -11.07
C PHE A 15 7.59 -6.52 -11.29
N ILE A 16 6.44 -5.84 -11.45
CA ILE A 16 5.12 -6.47 -11.67
C ILE A 16 5.06 -7.23 -13.01
N SER A 17 5.85 -6.82 -14.00
CA SER A 17 5.85 -7.45 -15.33
C SER A 17 6.44 -8.87 -15.35
N THR A 18 7.02 -9.35 -14.25
CA THR A 18 7.52 -10.72 -14.15
C THR A 18 6.39 -11.72 -13.89
N SER A 19 6.40 -12.84 -14.62
CA SER A 19 5.34 -13.87 -14.52
C SER A 19 5.23 -14.49 -13.13
N GLU A 20 6.34 -14.64 -12.43
CA GLU A 20 6.41 -15.20 -11.07
C GLU A 20 5.66 -14.31 -10.07
N ILE A 21 5.87 -12.99 -10.12
CA ILE A 21 5.19 -12.03 -9.25
C ILE A 21 3.69 -12.04 -9.50
N ARG A 22 3.26 -12.04 -10.77
CA ARG A 22 1.83 -12.11 -11.13
C ARG A 22 1.17 -13.37 -10.57
N THR A 23 1.82 -14.51 -10.72
CA THR A 23 1.32 -15.80 -10.21
C THR A 23 1.25 -15.80 -8.68
N PHE A 24 2.26 -15.23 -8.02
CA PHE A 24 2.28 -15.09 -6.57
C PHE A 24 1.12 -14.23 -6.06
N ILE A 25 0.88 -13.08 -6.69
CA ILE A 25 -0.20 -12.15 -6.32
C ILE A 25 -1.57 -12.84 -6.40
N GLN A 26 -1.83 -13.49 -7.53
CA GLN A 26 -3.12 -14.17 -7.78
C GLN A 26 -3.36 -15.34 -6.83
N SER A 27 -2.31 -16.07 -6.47
CA SER A 27 -2.42 -17.25 -5.60
C SER A 27 -2.49 -16.89 -4.11
N ASN A 28 -2.10 -15.68 -3.72
CA ASN A 28 -1.91 -15.29 -2.32
C ASN A 28 -2.57 -13.96 -1.96
N MET A 29 -3.78 -13.71 -2.47
CA MET A 29 -4.45 -12.40 -2.33
C MET A 29 -4.62 -11.94 -0.88
N ASN A 30 -4.89 -12.85 0.05
CA ASN A 30 -4.96 -12.55 1.49
C ASN A 30 -3.63 -11.99 2.02
N LEU A 31 -2.49 -12.57 1.60
CA LEU A 31 -1.17 -12.10 1.96
C LEU A 31 -0.86 -10.77 1.29
N VAL A 32 -1.26 -10.58 0.03
CA VAL A 32 -1.10 -9.31 -0.68
C VAL A 32 -1.83 -8.18 0.05
N LEU A 33 -3.03 -8.41 0.60
CA LEU A 33 -3.75 -7.45 1.42
C LEU A 33 -2.93 -7.04 2.65
N ILE A 34 -2.40 -8.01 3.40
CA ILE A 34 -1.56 -7.74 4.58
C ILE A 34 -0.28 -6.98 4.18
N ILE A 35 0.39 -7.41 3.11
CA ILE A 35 1.58 -6.74 2.57
C ILE A 35 1.24 -5.30 2.18
N SER A 36 0.07 -5.05 1.60
CA SER A 36 -0.35 -3.70 1.21
C SER A 36 -0.49 -2.75 2.39
N ALA A 37 -0.97 -3.26 3.52
CA ALA A 37 -1.03 -2.51 4.76
C ALA A 37 0.38 -2.23 5.30
N LEU A 38 1.26 -3.24 5.34
CA LEU A 38 2.63 -3.08 5.84
C LEU A 38 3.46 -2.13 4.99
N VAL A 39 3.35 -2.23 3.67
CA VAL A 39 4.03 -1.31 2.73
C VAL A 39 3.49 0.11 2.87
N GLY A 40 2.18 0.27 3.09
CA GLY A 40 1.57 1.57 3.38
C GLY A 40 2.14 2.25 4.63
N MET A 41 2.72 1.50 5.58
CA MET A 41 3.40 2.10 6.73
C MET A 41 4.70 2.81 6.35
N ILE A 42 5.27 2.63 5.16
CA ILE A 42 6.49 3.35 4.77
C ILE A 42 6.10 4.82 4.54
N PRO A 43 6.69 5.79 5.26
CA PRO A 43 6.30 7.20 5.20
C PRO A 43 6.86 7.86 3.92
N GLU A 44 6.36 7.41 2.77
CA GLU A 44 6.82 7.80 1.44
C GLU A 44 5.74 7.48 0.39
N SER A 45 5.64 8.28 -0.65
CA SER A 45 4.61 8.15 -1.70
C SER A 45 4.84 7.01 -2.71
N GLY A 46 6.09 6.56 -2.90
CA GLY A 46 6.51 5.62 -3.93
C GLY A 46 6.05 4.17 -3.71
N PRO A 47 6.36 3.52 -2.58
CA PRO A 47 6.01 2.12 -2.32
C PRO A 47 4.54 1.82 -2.53
N HIS A 48 3.64 2.72 -2.15
CA HIS A 48 2.19 2.54 -2.32
C HIS A 48 1.73 2.60 -3.77
N MET A 49 2.43 3.30 -4.67
CA MET A 49 2.07 3.36 -6.09
C MET A 49 2.06 1.98 -6.76
N VAL A 50 2.71 0.98 -6.17
CA VAL A 50 2.59 -0.43 -6.59
C VAL A 50 1.17 -0.91 -6.60
N PHE A 51 0.38 -0.59 -5.57
CA PHE A 51 -1.00 -1.05 -5.48
C PHE A 51 -1.90 -0.26 -6.43
N ALA A 52 -1.64 1.04 -6.63
CA ALA A 52 -2.35 1.82 -7.64
C ALA A 52 -2.16 1.24 -9.05
N MET A 53 -0.92 0.89 -9.42
CA MET A 53 -0.64 0.25 -10.72
C MET A 53 -1.20 -1.16 -10.81
N MET A 54 -1.04 -1.99 -9.77
CA MET A 54 -1.60 -3.34 -9.75
C MET A 54 -3.13 -3.31 -9.91
N TYR A 55 -3.81 -2.39 -9.23
CA TYR A 55 -5.25 -2.22 -9.38
C TYR A 55 -5.63 -1.77 -10.80
N GLY A 56 -4.91 -0.79 -11.37
CA GLY A 56 -5.11 -0.35 -12.75
C GLY A 56 -4.85 -1.45 -13.80
N GLN A 57 -4.03 -2.44 -13.48
CA GLN A 57 -3.78 -3.63 -14.31
C GLN A 57 -4.70 -4.82 -13.97
N HIS A 58 -5.72 -4.61 -13.14
CA HIS A 58 -6.65 -5.65 -12.67
C HIS A 58 -5.98 -6.85 -11.98
N LEU A 59 -4.82 -6.62 -11.33
CA LEU A 59 -4.08 -7.65 -10.60
C LEU A 59 -4.55 -7.84 -9.16
N ILE A 60 -5.12 -6.80 -8.56
CA ILE A 60 -5.63 -6.81 -7.19
C ILE A 60 -7.04 -6.20 -7.14
N PRO A 61 -7.86 -6.59 -6.16
CA PRO A 61 -9.16 -5.99 -5.92
C PRO A 61 -9.04 -4.59 -5.29
N PHE A 62 -10.16 -3.87 -5.26
CA PHE A 62 -10.24 -2.53 -4.68
C PHE A 62 -9.94 -2.55 -3.18
N SER A 63 -10.31 -3.61 -2.46
CA SER A 63 -9.97 -3.77 -1.03
C SER A 63 -8.47 -3.61 -0.74
N VAL A 64 -7.58 -4.18 -1.55
CA VAL A 64 -6.13 -4.08 -1.37
C VAL A 64 -5.63 -2.66 -1.63
N LEU A 65 -6.12 -2.02 -2.71
CA LEU A 65 -5.80 -0.62 -2.99
C LEU A 65 -6.24 0.29 -1.85
N LEU A 66 -7.48 0.12 -1.37
CA LEU A 66 -8.02 0.95 -0.30
C LEU A 66 -7.29 0.73 1.02
N THR A 67 -6.96 -0.53 1.35
CA THR A 67 -6.16 -0.88 2.53
C THR A 67 -4.88 -0.06 2.54
N SER A 68 -4.08 -0.15 1.49
CA SER A 68 -2.82 0.59 1.41
C SER A 68 -3.02 2.12 1.38
N SER A 69 -4.14 2.62 0.84
CA SER A 69 -4.46 4.05 0.78
C SER A 69 -4.79 4.62 2.17
N ILE A 70 -5.44 3.83 3.02
CA ILE A 70 -5.75 4.20 4.40
C ILE A 70 -4.48 4.19 5.26
N VAL A 71 -3.62 3.18 5.09
CA VAL A 71 -2.42 3.03 5.93
C VAL A 71 -1.33 4.05 5.57
N GLN A 72 -1.30 4.53 4.32
CA GLN A 72 -0.31 5.51 3.90
C GLN A 72 -0.61 6.93 4.40
N ASP A 73 0.34 7.48 5.13
CA ASP A 73 0.32 8.87 5.63
C ASP A 73 1.09 9.86 4.74
N GLY A 74 1.79 9.35 3.72
CA GLY A 74 2.63 10.12 2.81
C GLY A 74 3.71 10.93 3.52
N HIS A 75 4.12 12.04 2.91
CA HIS A 75 5.15 12.92 3.49
C HIS A 75 4.67 13.72 4.71
N GLY A 76 3.35 13.77 4.98
CA GLY A 76 2.77 14.44 6.14
C GLY A 76 3.17 13.83 7.48
N MET A 77 3.65 12.58 7.47
CA MET A 77 4.18 11.91 8.65
C MET A 77 5.59 12.39 9.06
N LEU A 78 6.39 12.93 8.13
CA LEU A 78 7.77 13.33 8.42
C LEU A 78 7.86 14.48 9.45
N PRO A 79 7.05 15.56 9.36
CA PRO A 79 7.01 16.58 10.41
C PRO A 79 6.53 16.04 11.76
N LEU A 80 5.59 15.09 11.78
CA LEU A 80 5.07 14.50 13.00
C LEU A 80 6.15 13.67 13.72
N PHE A 81 6.98 12.93 12.98
CA PHE A 81 8.17 12.27 13.52
C PHE A 81 9.16 13.25 14.16
N SER A 82 9.34 14.43 13.56
CA SER A 82 10.21 15.47 14.12
C SER A 82 9.64 16.12 15.39
N TYR A 83 8.30 16.20 15.51
CA TYR A 83 7.64 16.79 16.67
C TYR A 83 7.52 15.80 17.84
N THR A 84 6.88 14.64 17.62
CA THR A 84 6.69 13.63 18.67
C THR A 84 6.60 12.23 18.06
N ILE A 85 7.63 11.42 18.31
CA ILE A 85 7.72 10.03 17.84
C ILE A 85 6.54 9.19 18.33
N LYS A 86 6.09 9.41 19.57
CA LYS A 86 4.95 8.70 20.15
C LYS A 86 3.68 8.87 19.33
N ASP A 87 3.38 10.11 18.94
CA ASP A 87 2.16 10.43 18.19
C ASP A 87 2.27 9.92 16.75
N ALA A 88 3.46 9.99 16.14
CA ALA A 88 3.73 9.39 14.83
C ALA A 88 3.48 7.87 14.84
N ILE A 89 3.98 7.16 15.85
CA ILE A 89 3.76 5.70 15.98
C ILE A 89 2.29 5.40 16.23
N LEU A 90 1.62 6.16 17.11
CA LEU A 90 0.21 5.95 17.43
C LEU A 90 -0.66 6.09 16.17
N MET A 91 -0.44 7.13 15.37
CA MET A 91 -1.17 7.34 14.11
C MET A 91 -0.97 6.17 13.15
N LYS A 92 0.26 5.67 13.00
CA LYS A 92 0.52 4.51 12.13
C LYS A 92 -0.20 3.24 12.58
N ILE A 93 -0.24 2.99 13.89
CA ILE A 93 -0.94 1.82 14.44
C ILE A 93 -2.45 1.94 14.21
N VAL A 94 -3.01 3.13 14.43
CA VAL A 94 -4.43 3.41 14.18
C VAL A 94 -4.77 3.21 12.71
N ASN A 95 -3.99 3.81 11.80
CA ASN A 95 -4.23 3.69 10.37
C ASN A 95 -4.03 2.26 9.86
N LEU A 96 -3.02 1.55 10.37
CA LEU A 96 -2.82 0.12 10.09
C LEU A 96 -4.04 -0.71 10.50
N ALA A 97 -4.54 -0.51 11.72
CA ALA A 97 -5.68 -1.25 12.24
C ALA A 97 -6.94 -0.96 11.42
N ILE A 98 -7.25 0.32 11.18
CA ILE A 98 -8.42 0.73 10.40
C ILE A 98 -8.32 0.20 8.96
N GLY A 99 -7.15 0.35 8.33
CA GLY A 99 -6.90 -0.12 6.98
C GLY A 99 -7.10 -1.62 6.83
N LEU A 100 -6.55 -2.43 7.74
CA LEU A 100 -6.74 -3.88 7.72
C LEU A 100 -8.20 -4.28 7.98
N ILE A 101 -8.86 -3.67 8.97
CA ILE A 101 -10.25 -3.99 9.29
C ILE A 101 -11.16 -3.72 8.08
N ILE A 102 -11.09 -2.51 7.52
CA ILE A 102 -11.91 -2.13 6.35
C ILE A 102 -11.51 -2.97 5.12
N GLY A 103 -10.21 -3.17 4.92
CA GLY A 103 -9.66 -3.98 3.85
C GLY A 103 -10.22 -5.39 3.81
N PHE A 104 -10.14 -6.11 4.93
CA PHE A 104 -10.66 -7.47 5.03
C PHE A 104 -12.18 -7.52 4.88
N ILE A 105 -12.92 -6.55 5.44
CA ILE A 105 -14.38 -6.48 5.26
C ILE A 105 -14.74 -6.39 3.77
N LEU A 106 -14.09 -5.48 3.03
CA LEU A 106 -14.35 -5.32 1.61
C LEU A 106 -13.88 -6.54 0.80
N TYR A 107 -12.74 -7.11 1.16
CA TYR A 107 -12.22 -8.30 0.52
C TYR A 107 -13.19 -9.48 0.61
N PHE A 108 -13.76 -9.73 1.80
CA PHE A 108 -14.80 -10.75 1.97
C PHE A 108 -16.13 -10.39 1.32
N ALA A 109 -16.41 -9.11 1.11
CA ALA A 109 -17.55 -8.64 0.31
C ALA A 109 -17.33 -8.78 -1.21
N GLY A 110 -16.15 -9.25 -1.65
CA GLY A 110 -15.81 -9.43 -3.06
C GLY A 110 -15.35 -8.15 -3.76
N LEU A 111 -14.98 -7.11 -2.99
CA LEU A 111 -14.48 -5.82 -3.47
C LEU A 111 -12.97 -5.73 -3.40
#